data_AF-A0A7J8XT02-F1
#
_entry.id   AF-A0A7J8XT02-F1
#
_cell.length_a   1.000
_cell.length_b   1.000
_cell.length_c   1.000
_cell.angle_alpha   90.00
_cell.angle_beta   90.00
_cell.angle_gamma   90.00
#
_symmetry.space_group_name_H-M   'P 1'
#
loop_
_entity.id
_entity.type
_entity.pdbx_description
1 polymer ?
#
loop_
_entity_poly.entity_id
_entity_poly.type
_entity_poly.pdbx_seq_one_letter_code
_entity_poly.pdbx_strand_id
1 'polypeptide(L)' 'MDMMDESFWTDVDFVTQKLNPKTHPYLISKTFTERAVLGFGTQHGLDVVTVNPGLVVGPFICPRFPDSVRSSLALVL' A
#
# COMPACT_ATOMS: atom_id res chain seq x y z
N MET A 1 -11.22 5.27 17.61
CA MET A 1 -10.56 4.76 16.40
C MET A 1 -10.32 3.31 16.67
N ASP A 2 -10.93 2.44 15.88
CA ASP A 2 -10.71 1.00 16.03
C ASP A 2 -9.28 0.68 15.57
N MET A 3 -8.65 -0.28 16.24
CA MET A 3 -7.33 -0.78 15.87
C MET A 3 -7.44 -1.49 14.51
N MET A 4 -6.66 -1.06 13.52
CA MET A 4 -6.58 -1.77 12.24
C MET A 4 -5.70 -3.02 12.41
N ASP A 5 -6.23 -4.17 12.01
CA ASP A 5 -5.53 -5.45 11.93
C ASP A 5 -5.54 -6.00 10.49
N GLU A 6 -5.02 -7.21 10.29
CA GLU A 6 -4.89 -7.87 8.99
C GLU A 6 -6.22 -8.32 8.37
N SER A 7 -7.34 -8.21 9.11
CA SER A 7 -8.67 -8.53 8.57
C SER A 7 -9.24 -7.40 7.71
N PHE A 8 -8.67 -6.20 7.78
CA PHE A 8 -9.16 -5.03 7.07
C PHE A 8 -8.76 -5.04 5.60
N TRP A 9 -9.71 -4.64 4.75
CA TRP A 9 -9.47 -4.40 3.34
C TRP A 9 -9.87 -3.00 2.93
N THR A 10 -9.15 -2.43 1.97
CA THR A 10 -9.56 -1.17 1.35
C THR A 10 -10.88 -1.36 0.59
N ASP A 11 -11.86 -0.51 0.89
CA ASP A 11 -13.11 -0.39 0.14
C ASP A 11 -12.85 0.41 -1.15
N VAL A 12 -12.85 -0.29 -2.28
CA VAL A 12 -12.59 0.28 -3.61
C VAL A 12 -13.70 1.23 -4.05
N ASP A 13 -14.94 0.98 -3.65
CA ASP A 13 -16.07 1.87 -3.97
C ASP A 13 -15.94 3.17 -3.20
N PHE A 14 -15.56 3.09 -1.93
CA PHE A 14 -15.23 4.28 -1.14
C PHE A 14 -14.06 5.07 -1.77
N VAL A 15 -12.98 4.39 -2.17
CA VAL A 15 -11.83 5.04 -2.84
C VAL A 15 -12.30 5.80 -4.08
N THR A 16 -13.03 5.15 -4.97
CA THR A 16 -13.44 5.73 -6.25
C THR A 16 -14.47 6.85 -6.10
N GLN A 17 -15.35 6.78 -5.10
CA GLN A 17 -16.42 7.75 -4.90
C GLN A 17 -16.05 8.92 -4.00
N LYS A 18 -15.13 8.74 -3.04
CA LYS A 18 -14.90 9.71 -1.95
C LYS A 18 -13.49 10.25 -1.86
N LEU A 19 -12.49 9.57 -2.44
CA LEU A 19 -11.10 10.01 -2.37
C LEU A 19 -10.63 10.74 -3.63
N ASN A 20 -9.49 11.42 -3.51
CA ASN A 20 -8.87 12.14 -4.62
C ASN A 20 -8.55 11.19 -5.79
N PRO A 21 -9.02 11.48 -7.03
CA PRO A 21 -8.75 10.65 -8.20
C PRO A 21 -7.27 10.34 -8.46
N LYS A 22 -6.36 11.22 -8.02
CA LYS A 22 -4.91 11.01 -8.16
C LYS A 22 -4.39 9.84 -7.32
N THR A 23 -5.07 9.44 -6.24
CA THR A 23 -4.64 8.32 -5.38
C THR A 23 -5.27 6.99 -5.78
N HIS A 24 -6.34 7.01 -6.60
CA HIS A 24 -7.08 5.81 -6.99
C HIS A 24 -6.19 4.73 -7.59
N PRO A 25 -5.29 5.01 -8.57
CA PRO A 25 -4.52 3.96 -9.23
C PRO A 25 -3.65 3.19 -8.23
N TYR A 26 -3.04 3.89 -7.27
CA TYR A 26 -2.20 3.27 -6.25
C TYR A 26 -3.02 2.40 -5.29
N LEU A 27 -4.08 2.95 -4.69
CA LEU A 27 -4.87 2.24 -3.68
C LEU A 27 -5.58 1.01 -4.27
N ILE A 28 -6.17 1.16 -5.46
CA ILE A 28 -6.91 0.09 -6.12
C ILE A 28 -5.95 -1.01 -6.59
N SER A 29 -4.83 -0.65 -7.22
CA SER A 29 -3.86 -1.65 -7.70
C SER A 29 -3.26 -2.46 -6.55
N LYS A 30 -2.85 -1.82 -5.45
CA LYS A 30 -2.33 -2.52 -4.27
C LYS A 30 -3.34 -3.51 -3.69
N THR A 31 -4.59 -3.08 -3.53
CA THR A 31 -5.67 -3.92 -3.00
C THR A 31 -5.96 -5.13 -3.87
N PHE A 32 -6.09 -4.94 -5.19
CA PHE A 32 -6.38 -6.05 -6.10
C PHE A 32 -5.20 -7.00 -6.28
N THR A 33 -3.97 -6.50 -6.35
CA THR A 33 -2.78 -7.34 -6.41
C THR A 33 -2.66 -8.21 -5.16
N GLU A 34 -2.87 -7.66 -3.97
CA GLU A 34 -2.77 -8.43 -2.72
C GLU A 34 -3.82 -9.56 -2.67
N ARG A 35 -5.09 -9.25 -2.96
CA ARG A 35 -6.16 -10.27 -3.03
C ARG A 35 -5.87 -11.36 -4.05
N ALA A 36 -5.38 -10.97 -5.24
CA ALA A 36 -5.08 -11.91 -6.30
C ALA A 36 -3.92 -12.85 -5.92
N VAL A 37 -2.85 -12.31 -5.33
CA VAL A 37 -1.66 -13.08 -4.94
C VAL A 37 -1.98 -14.04 -3.78
N LEU A 38 -2.76 -13.63 -2.78
CA LEU A 38 -3.21 -14.51 -1.69
C LEU A 38 -4.15 -15.62 -2.20
N GLY A 39 -5.08 -15.27 -3.10
CA GLY A 39 -5.98 -16.25 -3.73
C GLY A 39 -5.22 -17.26 -4.58
N PHE A 40 -4.27 -16.80 -5.38
CA PHE A 40 -3.38 -17.65 -6.17
C PHE A 40 -2.55 -18.58 -5.26
N GLY A 41 -1.98 -18.04 -4.18
CA GLY A 41 -1.22 -18.84 -3.23
C GLY A 41 -2.04 -19.98 -2.63
N THR A 42 -3.26 -19.69 -2.20
CA THR A 42 -4.21 -20.68 -1.67
C THR A 42 -4.53 -21.76 -2.71
N GLN A 43 -4.78 -21.38 -3.97
CA GLN A 43 -5.13 -22.30 -5.04
C GLN A 43 -3.99 -23.22 -5.46
N HIS A 44 -2.75 -22.75 -5.33
CA HIS A 44 -1.56 -23.46 -5.80
C HIS A 44 -0.71 -24.05 -4.67
N GLY A 45 -1.18 -23.99 -3.42
CA GLY A 45 -0.46 -24.54 -2.26
C GLY A 45 0.85 -23.80 -1.95
N LEU A 46 0.91 -22.51 -2.23
CA LEU A 46 2.05 -21.65 -1.90
C LEU A 46 1.83 -20.98 -0.54
N ASP A 47 2.88 -20.94 0.28
CA ASP A 47 2.90 -20.16 1.52
C ASP A 47 3.27 -18.71 1.20
N VAL A 48 2.24 -17.88 1.03
CA VAL A 48 2.38 -16.48 0.63
C VAL A 48 2.22 -15.59 1.86
N VAL A 49 3.23 -14.76 2.10
CA VAL A 49 3.20 -13.71 3.12
C VAL A 49 3.18 -12.35 2.44
N THR A 50 2.25 -11.49 2.84
CA THR A 50 2.20 -10.09 2.41
C THR A 50 2.73 -9.19 3.53
N VAL A 51 3.49 -8.15 3.17
CA VAL A 51 3.94 -7.13 4.09
C VAL A 51 3.35 -5.81 3.63
N ASN A 52 2.55 -5.17 4.48
CA ASN A 52 1.90 -3.89 4.20
C ASN A 52 2.58 -2.76 4.98
N PRO A 53 3.66 -2.15 4.45
CA PRO A 53 4.34 -1.06 5.13
C PRO A 53 3.53 0.24 5.06
N GLY A 54 3.65 1.05 6.12
CA GLY A 54 3.24 2.45 6.10
C GLY A 54 4.22 3.35 5.33
N LEU A 55 4.40 4.58 5.80
CA LEU A 55 5.39 5.49 5.21
C LEU A 55 6.82 5.01 5.53
N VAL A 56 7.55 4.57 4.51
CA VAL A 56 8.94 4.11 4.66
C VAL A 56 9.90 5.30 4.65
N VAL A 57 10.63 5.49 5.75
CA VAL A 57 11.60 6.59 5.93
C VAL A 57 12.94 6.03 6.41
N GLY A 58 14.03 6.53 5.85
CA GLY A 58 15.38 6.15 6.24
C GLY A 58 16.44 6.42 5.16
N PRO A 59 17.69 6.00 5.39
CA PRO A 59 18.73 6.00 4.37
C PRO A 59 18.32 5.19 3.14
N PHE A 60 18.69 5.64 1.95
CA PHE A 60 18.37 4.97 0.70
C PHE A 60 19.61 4.82 -0.18
N ILE A 61 19.71 3.68 -0.87
CA ILE A 61 20.81 3.38 -1.80
C ILE A 61 20.49 3.76 -3.26
N CYS A 62 19.25 4.19 -3.52
CA CYS A 62 18.77 4.51 -4.85
C CYS A 62 19.34 5.86 -5.34
N PRO A 63 19.61 6.02 -6.66
CA PRO A 63 20.10 7.28 -7.21
C PRO A 63 19.04 8.39 -7.25
N ARG A 64 17.76 8.01 -7.09
CA ARG A 64 16.62 8.94 -7.01
C ARG A 64 16.18 9.06 -5.56
N PHE A 65 15.83 10.27 -5.17
CA PHE A 65 15.24 10.57 -3.87
C PHE A 65 13.87 9.89 -3.76
N PRO A 66 13.67 8.91 -2.85
CA PRO A 66 12.38 8.25 -2.68
C PRO A 66 11.30 9.23 -2.23
N ASP A 67 10.12 9.14 -2.84
CA ASP A 67 9.03 10.08 -2.55
C ASP A 67 8.59 10.06 -1.08
N SER A 68 8.59 8.88 -0.44
CA SER A 68 8.25 8.75 0.99
C SER A 68 9.21 9.52 1.89
N VAL A 69 10.52 9.43 1.63
CA VAL A 69 11.54 10.18 2.37
C VAL A 69 11.40 11.66 2.07
N ARG A 70 11.17 12.04 0.80
CA ARG A 70 11.02 13.45 0.40
C ARG A 70 9.83 14.09 1.12
N SER A 71 8.68 13.43 1.10
CA SER A 71 7.48 13.88 1.79
C SER A 71 7.70 13.99 3.30
N SER A 72 8.42 13.05 3.91
CA SER A 72 8.71 13.10 5.36
C SER A 72 9.61 14.28 5.76
N LEU A 73 10.47 14.75 4.84
CA LEU A 73 11.42 15.84 5.09
C LEU A 73 10.93 17.19 4.54
N ALA A 74 9.69 17.27 4.05
CA ALA A 74 9.18 18.44 3.32
C ALA A 74 9.12 19.75 4.11
N LEU A 75 9.25 19.72 5.44
CA LEU A 75 9.26 20.91 6.30
C LEU A 75 10.67 21.41 6.63
N VAL A 76 11.71 20.62 6.35
CA VAL A 76 13.10 20.92 6.72
C VAL A 76 14.04 21.00 5.51
N LEU A 77 13.56 20.63 4.32
CA LEU A 77 14.21 20.80 3.01
C LEU A 77 13.45 21.84 2.19
#